data_AF-A0A967BWT6-F1
#
_entry.id   AF-A0A967BWT6-F1
#
_cell.length_a   1.000
_cell.length_b   1.000
_cell.length_c   1.000
_cell.angle_alpha   90.00
_cell.angle_beta   90.00
_cell.angle_gamma   90.00
#
_symmetry.space_group_name_H-M   'P 1'
#
loop_
_entity.id
_entity.type
_entity.pdbx_description
1 polymer ?
#
loop_
_entity_poly.entity_id
_entity_poly.type
_entity_poly.pdbx_seq_one_letter_code
_entity_poly.pdbx_strand_id
1 'polypeptide(L)'
;MKNNRLLIPGLLLLTVLISTPAFATETGPQGPNERQEIIQLGRMATKKLVRTLGSRMKMHLRKNGPAGALGFCAAKAQALTARVNRELPAAVRVKRISLRHRNPLDAPIKDEAKILRALHLLKNAGAVLPDYVLQRVGRRSYKFYRPITINKGVCLNCHGHRARMKPGVKKALAKFYPDDRATGYNLGDLRGAVVVTIRRR
;
A
#
# COMPACT_ATOMS: atom_id res chain seq x y z
N MET A 1 -13.22 51.87 -82.63
CA MET A 1 -12.60 51.67 -81.29
C MET A 1 -13.67 51.76 -80.21
N LYS A 2 -14.01 50.64 -79.57
CA LYS A 2 -14.11 50.46 -78.11
C LYS A 2 -14.75 49.10 -77.81
N ASN A 3 -13.95 48.25 -77.18
CA ASN A 3 -14.25 46.87 -76.84
C ASN A 3 -15.10 46.77 -75.58
N ASN A 4 -15.94 45.73 -75.64
CA ASN A 4 -16.77 45.13 -74.62
C ASN A 4 -15.94 44.61 -73.42
N ARG A 5 -16.39 44.83 -72.18
CA ARG A 5 -15.96 44.04 -71.00
C ARG A 5 -17.10 43.86 -70.01
N LEU A 6 -17.57 42.62 -69.95
CA LEU A 6 -18.51 42.07 -68.97
C LEU A 6 -17.76 41.79 -67.66
N LEU A 7 -18.30 42.25 -66.52
CA LEU A 7 -17.78 41.97 -65.17
C LEU A 7 -18.64 40.89 -64.51
N ILE A 8 -18.02 39.79 -64.09
CA ILE A 8 -18.64 38.71 -63.30
C ILE A 8 -18.30 38.98 -61.81
N PRO A 9 -19.26 39.01 -60.87
CA PRO A 9 -18.97 39.12 -59.45
C PRO A 9 -18.53 37.76 -58.89
N GLY A 10 -17.36 37.74 -58.25
CA GLY A 10 -16.78 36.56 -57.60
C GLY A 10 -17.53 36.14 -56.33
N LEU A 11 -17.81 34.84 -56.24
CA LEU A 11 -18.41 34.16 -55.10
C LEU A 11 -17.36 33.97 -53.98
N LEU A 12 -17.51 34.67 -52.86
CA LEU A 12 -16.68 34.49 -51.66
C LEU A 12 -17.10 33.20 -50.92
N LEU A 13 -16.21 32.20 -50.85
CA LEU A 13 -16.37 31.02 -50.01
C LEU A 13 -15.92 31.34 -48.57
N LEU A 14 -16.87 31.34 -47.63
CA LEU A 14 -16.62 31.52 -46.21
C LEU A 14 -16.38 30.16 -45.54
N THR A 15 -15.14 29.83 -45.19
CA THR A 15 -14.79 28.59 -44.48
C THR A 15 -15.01 28.75 -42.97
N VAL A 16 -16.05 28.10 -42.45
CA VAL A 16 -16.33 28.03 -41.01
C VAL A 16 -15.45 26.94 -40.37
N LEU A 17 -14.46 27.36 -39.58
CA LEU A 17 -13.62 26.48 -38.76
C LEU A 17 -14.39 26.07 -37.49
N ILE A 18 -14.98 24.87 -37.50
CA ILE A 18 -15.61 24.27 -36.32
C ILE A 18 -14.51 23.66 -35.44
N SER A 19 -14.10 24.35 -34.38
CA SER A 19 -13.19 23.81 -33.37
C SER A 19 -13.92 22.82 -32.47
N THR A 20 -13.68 21.52 -32.63
CA THR A 20 -14.20 20.50 -31.72
C THR A 20 -13.40 20.51 -30.41
N PRO A 21 -14.06 20.58 -29.23
CA PRO A 21 -13.37 20.50 -27.97
C PRO A 21 -12.89 19.06 -27.77
N ALA A 22 -11.57 18.87 -27.68
CA ALA A 22 -10.97 17.58 -27.37
C ALA A 22 -11.31 17.20 -25.91
N PHE A 23 -12.28 16.29 -25.74
CA PHE A 23 -12.52 15.62 -24.47
C PHE A 23 -11.29 14.79 -24.11
N ALA A 24 -10.53 15.24 -23.11
CA ALA A 24 -9.42 14.49 -22.55
C ALA A 24 -9.95 13.24 -21.84
N THR A 25 -9.74 12.08 -22.44
CA THR A 25 -10.08 10.79 -21.84
C THR A 25 -9.17 10.50 -20.64
N GLU A 26 -9.78 10.23 -19.49
CA GLU A 26 -9.06 9.77 -18.30
C GLU A 26 -8.54 8.33 -18.51
N THR A 27 -7.35 8.21 -19.10
CA THR A 27 -6.74 6.92 -19.43
C THR A 27 -6.31 6.18 -18.17
N GLY A 28 -6.92 5.03 -17.87
CA GLY A 28 -6.44 4.03 -16.89
C GLY A 28 -5.05 3.46 -17.23
N PRO A 29 -4.62 2.33 -16.65
CA PRO A 29 -3.39 1.67 -17.10
C PRO A 29 -3.41 1.49 -18.62
N GLN A 30 -2.35 1.90 -19.31
CA GLN A 30 -2.20 1.89 -20.76
C GLN A 30 -1.90 0.47 -21.30
N GLY A 31 -2.69 -0.51 -20.87
CA GLY A 31 -2.67 -1.89 -21.36
C GLY A 31 -2.32 -2.97 -20.30
N PRO A 32 -2.57 -4.26 -20.60
CA PRO A 32 -2.31 -5.38 -19.70
C PRO A 32 -0.87 -5.47 -19.17
N ASN A 33 0.11 -5.04 -19.98
CA ASN A 33 1.53 -5.09 -19.64
C ASN A 33 1.90 -4.13 -18.49
N GLU A 34 1.39 -2.89 -18.53
CA GLU A 34 1.67 -1.91 -17.46
C GLU A 34 1.10 -2.39 -16.12
N ARG A 35 -0.12 -2.94 -16.13
CA ARG A 35 -0.75 -3.51 -14.93
C ARG A 35 0.11 -4.62 -14.33
N GLN A 36 0.65 -5.50 -15.17
CA GLN A 36 1.49 -6.60 -14.72
C GLN A 36 2.82 -6.12 -14.13
N GLU A 37 3.46 -5.12 -14.74
CA GLU A 37 4.66 -4.48 -14.19
C GLU A 37 4.41 -3.87 -12.79
N ILE A 38 3.29 -3.17 -12.62
CA ILE A 38 2.91 -2.55 -11.34
C ILE A 38 2.72 -3.62 -10.26
N ILE A 39 2.06 -4.73 -10.60
CA ILE A 39 1.87 -5.86 -9.68
C ILE A 39 3.21 -6.47 -9.30
N GLN A 40 4.11 -6.67 -10.27
CA GLN A 40 5.42 -7.25 -10.01
C GLN A 40 6.28 -6.35 -9.13
N LEU A 41 6.25 -5.03 -9.34
CA LEU A 41 6.88 -4.05 -8.46
C LEU A 41 6.30 -4.09 -7.04
N GLY A 42 4.98 -4.18 -6.92
CA GLY A 42 4.28 -4.33 -5.63
C GLY A 42 4.71 -5.59 -4.88
N ARG A 43 4.79 -6.73 -5.58
CA ARG A 43 5.26 -8.01 -5.02
C ARG A 43 6.71 -7.96 -4.59
N MET A 44 7.59 -7.41 -5.44
CA MET A 44 9.02 -7.27 -5.15
C MET A 44 9.26 -6.39 -3.92
N ALA A 45 8.66 -5.20 -3.87
CA ALA A 45 8.83 -4.27 -2.75
C ALA A 45 8.28 -4.86 -1.44
N THR A 46 7.13 -5.52 -1.51
CA THR A 46 6.54 -6.23 -0.37
C THR A 46 7.47 -7.34 0.13
N LYS A 47 7.96 -8.21 -0.77
CA LYS A 47 8.88 -9.30 -0.43
C LYS A 47 10.15 -8.76 0.22
N LYS A 48 10.71 -7.66 -0.31
CA LYS A 48 11.90 -7.02 0.24
C LYS A 48 11.67 -6.50 1.66
N LEU A 49 10.56 -5.79 1.91
CA LEU A 49 10.24 -5.31 3.25
C LEU A 49 10.01 -6.46 4.25
N VAL A 50 9.17 -7.43 3.87
CA VAL A 50 8.81 -8.57 4.74
C VAL A 50 10.03 -9.43 5.06
N ARG A 51 10.92 -9.68 4.08
CA ARG A 51 12.16 -10.43 4.32
C ARG A 51 13.10 -9.67 5.26
N THR A 52 13.28 -8.37 5.06
CA THR A 52 14.15 -7.54 5.89
C THR A 52 13.66 -7.49 7.34
N LEU A 53 12.39 -7.14 7.57
CA LEU A 53 11.84 -7.06 8.92
C LEU A 53 11.70 -8.45 9.57
N GLY A 54 11.18 -9.43 8.81
CA GLY A 54 10.91 -10.78 9.30
C GLY A 54 12.18 -11.55 9.69
N SER A 55 13.28 -11.41 8.93
CA SER A 55 14.56 -12.05 9.28
C SER A 55 15.14 -11.50 10.58
N ARG A 56 15.15 -10.17 10.74
CA ARG A 56 15.63 -9.50 11.96
C ARG A 56 14.74 -9.82 13.17
N MET A 57 13.42 -9.78 12.99
CA MET A 57 12.47 -10.19 14.03
C MET A 57 12.72 -11.63 14.47
N LYS A 58 12.81 -12.59 13.53
CA LYS A 58 13.06 -14.00 13.85
C LYS A 58 14.37 -14.20 14.61
N MET A 59 15.43 -13.49 14.21
CA MET A 59 16.72 -13.52 14.92
C MET A 59 16.58 -13.08 16.37
N HIS A 60 15.95 -11.93 16.62
CA HIS A 60 15.75 -11.42 17.99
C HIS A 60 14.78 -12.26 18.81
N LEU A 61 13.76 -12.87 18.18
CA LEU A 61 12.87 -13.82 18.84
C LEU A 61 13.63 -15.06 19.32
N ARG A 62 14.54 -15.61 18.49
CA ARG A 62 15.36 -16.76 18.88
C ARG A 62 16.37 -16.42 19.97
N LYS A 63 17.03 -15.26 19.87
CA LYS A 63 18.11 -14.86 20.79
C LYS A 63 17.58 -14.35 22.14
N ASN A 64 16.54 -13.52 22.12
CA ASN A 64 16.11 -12.73 23.27
C ASN A 64 14.64 -12.99 23.69
N GLY A 65 13.99 -13.96 23.04
CA GLY A 65 12.57 -14.25 23.24
C GLY A 65 11.62 -13.13 22.79
N PRO A 66 10.29 -13.33 22.97
CA PRO A 66 9.27 -12.35 22.58
C PRO A 66 9.43 -10.97 23.22
N ALA A 67 9.80 -10.90 24.50
CA ALA A 67 9.97 -9.63 25.21
C ALA A 67 11.15 -8.81 24.67
N GLY A 68 12.31 -9.45 24.44
CA GLY A 68 13.48 -8.78 23.88
C GLY A 68 13.31 -8.35 22.42
N ALA A 69 12.53 -9.11 21.63
CA ALA A 69 12.22 -8.75 20.25
C ALA A 69 11.40 -7.45 20.13
N LEU A 70 10.55 -7.13 21.13
CA LEU A 70 9.74 -5.91 21.12
C LEU A 70 10.60 -4.64 21.17
N GLY A 71 11.65 -4.61 21.99
CA GLY A 71 12.57 -3.48 22.06
C GLY A 71 13.32 -3.24 20.74
N PHE A 72 13.77 -4.33 20.10
CA PHE A 72 14.38 -4.24 18.77
C PHE A 72 13.39 -3.69 17.73
N CYS A 73 12.16 -4.21 17.71
CA CYS A 73 11.14 -3.74 16.78
C CYS A 73 10.82 -2.26 16.99
N ALA A 74 10.75 -1.79 18.24
CA ALA A 74 10.48 -0.38 18.55
C ALA A 74 11.60 0.53 18.03
N ALA A 75 12.86 0.13 18.26
CA ALA A 75 14.01 0.94 17.89
C ALA A 75 14.36 0.91 16.39
N LYS A 76 14.19 -0.25 15.71
CA LYS A 76 14.82 -0.48 14.39
C LYS A 76 13.85 -0.73 13.24
N ALA A 77 12.58 -1.04 13.48
CA ALA A 77 11.67 -1.40 12.38
C ALA A 77 11.47 -0.26 11.36
N GLN A 78 11.34 0.98 11.83
CA GLN A 78 11.16 2.14 10.94
C GLN A 78 12.45 2.47 10.19
N ALA A 79 13.61 2.41 10.85
CA ALA A 79 14.90 2.61 10.19
C ALA A 79 15.17 1.57 9.09
N LEU A 80 14.80 0.31 9.32
CA LEU A 80 14.89 -0.75 8.31
C LEU A 80 13.91 -0.53 7.16
N THR A 81 12.70 -0.05 7.44
CA THR A 81 11.72 0.31 6.40
C THR A 81 12.22 1.48 5.56
N ALA A 82 12.80 2.52 6.19
CA ALA A 82 13.44 3.64 5.49
C ALA A 82 14.62 3.18 4.63
N ARG A 83 15.45 2.26 5.14
CA ARG A 83 16.53 1.65 4.35
C ARG A 83 15.98 0.91 3.12
N VAL A 84 14.97 0.06 3.29
CA VAL A 84 14.33 -0.63 2.16
C VAL A 84 13.81 0.37 1.13
N ASN A 85 13.19 1.47 1.56
CA ASN A 85 12.73 2.52 0.66
C ASN A 85 13.84 3.22 -0.13
N ARG A 86 15.04 3.38 0.44
CA ARG A 86 16.21 3.91 -0.29
C ARG A 86 16.76 2.95 -1.34
N GLU A 87 16.60 1.65 -1.13
CA GLU A 87 17.06 0.61 -2.05
C GLU A 87 16.01 0.21 -3.10
N LEU A 88 14.82 0.80 -3.06
CA LEU A 88 13.77 0.61 -4.07
C LEU A 88 13.90 1.68 -5.16
N PRO A 89 13.32 1.45 -6.36
CA PRO A 89 13.27 2.49 -7.39
C PRO A 89 12.72 3.81 -6.84
N ALA A 90 13.24 4.94 -7.31
CA ALA A 90 12.93 6.27 -6.76
C ALA A 90 11.43 6.58 -6.68
N ALA A 91 10.61 5.99 -7.57
CA ALA A 91 9.17 6.19 -7.64
C ALA A 91 8.34 5.17 -6.84
N VAL A 92 8.99 4.29 -6.05
CA VAL A 92 8.34 3.24 -5.25
C VAL A 92 8.57 3.50 -3.76
N ARG A 93 7.51 3.41 -2.96
CA ARG A 93 7.58 3.49 -1.49
C ARG A 93 6.77 2.38 -0.86
N VAL A 94 7.29 1.77 0.19
CA VAL A 94 6.64 0.69 0.94
C VAL A 94 6.56 1.02 2.43
N LYS A 95 5.44 0.67 3.05
CA LYS A 95 5.23 0.73 4.51
C LYS A 95 4.26 -0.37 4.95
N ARG A 96 4.15 -0.59 6.27
CA ARG A 96 3.08 -1.39 6.86
C ARG A 96 1.97 -0.48 7.37
N ILE A 97 0.75 -0.97 7.35
CA ILE A 97 -0.42 -0.26 7.87
C ILE A 97 -1.32 -1.20 8.68
N SER A 98 -1.98 -0.67 9.70
CA SER A 98 -3.00 -1.39 10.46
C SER A 98 -3.99 -0.46 11.17
N LEU A 99 -5.27 -0.86 11.21
CA LEU A 99 -6.29 -0.20 12.03
C LEU A 99 -6.00 -0.37 13.54
N ARG A 100 -5.34 -1.47 13.92
CA ARG A 100 -4.87 -1.78 15.26
C ARG A 100 -3.34 -1.79 15.25
N HIS A 101 -2.74 -0.63 14.98
CA HIS A 101 -1.30 -0.52 14.90
C HIS A 101 -0.63 -0.56 16.28
N ARG A 102 0.61 -1.04 16.29
CA ARG A 102 1.48 -1.03 17.48
C ARG A 102 2.34 0.22 17.53
N ASN A 103 2.89 0.59 16.38
CA ASN A 103 3.62 1.82 16.19
C ASN A 103 2.67 2.83 15.53
N PRO A 104 2.50 4.04 16.07
CA PRO A 104 1.68 5.09 15.47
C PRO A 104 2.03 5.42 14.00
N LEU A 105 3.29 5.24 13.61
CA LEU A 105 3.75 5.45 12.22
C LEU A 105 3.20 4.40 11.24
N ASP A 106 2.67 3.27 11.73
CA ASP A 106 1.97 2.28 10.92
C ASP A 106 0.45 2.59 10.84
N ALA A 107 0.01 3.80 11.20
CA ALA A 107 -1.36 4.25 10.98
C ALA A 107 -1.68 4.40 9.47
N PRO A 108 -2.83 3.88 9.00
CA PRO A 108 -3.28 4.10 7.64
C PRO A 108 -3.76 5.54 7.44
N ILE A 109 -3.54 6.10 6.24
CA ILE A 109 -4.27 7.30 5.82
C ILE A 109 -5.73 6.94 5.46
N LYS A 110 -6.58 7.95 5.22
CA LYS A 110 -8.03 7.78 4.97
C LYS A 110 -8.36 6.67 3.97
N ASP A 111 -7.76 6.68 2.78
CA ASP A 111 -8.07 5.65 1.76
C ASP A 111 -7.46 4.28 2.06
N GLU A 112 -6.30 4.23 2.71
CA GLU A 112 -5.70 2.98 3.18
C GLU A 112 -6.59 2.33 4.25
N ALA A 113 -7.23 3.14 5.10
CA ALA A 113 -8.15 2.66 6.13
C ALA A 113 -9.41 2.05 5.50
N LYS A 114 -9.93 2.61 4.39
CA LYS A 114 -11.06 2.02 3.65
C LYS A 114 -10.72 0.62 3.14
N ILE A 115 -9.53 0.44 2.53
CA ILE A 115 -9.06 -0.87 2.07
C ILE A 115 -8.93 -1.85 3.24
N LEU A 116 -8.35 -1.44 4.37
CA LEU A 116 -8.23 -2.31 5.55
C LEU A 116 -9.59 -2.70 6.16
N ARG A 117 -10.59 -1.80 6.13
CA ARG A 117 -11.96 -2.09 6.57
C ARG A 117 -12.64 -3.08 5.63
N ALA A 118 -12.51 -2.91 4.32
CA ALA A 118 -13.03 -3.86 3.33
C ALA A 118 -12.42 -5.26 3.52
N LEU A 119 -11.09 -5.33 3.74
CA LEU A 119 -10.42 -6.60 4.04
C LEU A 119 -10.89 -7.21 5.39
N HIS A 120 -11.19 -6.40 6.41
CA HIS A 120 -11.79 -6.91 7.65
C HIS A 120 -13.18 -7.48 7.40
N LEU A 121 -14.03 -6.78 6.65
CA LEU A 121 -15.38 -7.26 6.30
C LEU A 121 -15.32 -8.61 5.59
N LEU A 122 -14.45 -8.75 4.58
CA LEU A 122 -14.22 -10.02 3.89
C LEU A 122 -13.77 -11.12 4.86
N LYS A 123 -12.79 -10.83 5.73
CA LYS A 123 -12.29 -11.82 6.68
C LYS A 123 -13.34 -12.26 7.69
N ASN A 124 -14.16 -11.33 8.17
CA ASN A 124 -15.23 -11.55 9.14
C ASN A 124 -16.40 -12.34 8.54
N ALA A 125 -16.66 -12.14 7.24
CA ALA A 125 -17.61 -12.93 6.47
C ALA A 125 -17.10 -14.34 6.12
N GLY A 126 -15.92 -14.74 6.62
CA GLY A 126 -15.32 -16.05 6.34
C GLY A 126 -14.68 -16.16 4.96
N ALA A 127 -14.63 -15.09 4.17
CA ALA A 127 -14.06 -15.12 2.83
C ALA A 127 -12.53 -15.28 2.87
N VAL A 128 -11.99 -15.91 1.83
CA VAL A 128 -10.55 -15.93 1.57
C VAL A 128 -10.12 -14.53 1.15
N LEU A 129 -9.15 -13.96 1.85
CA LEU A 129 -8.60 -12.67 1.48
C LEU A 129 -7.84 -12.75 0.15
N PRO A 130 -7.94 -11.73 -0.72
CA PRO A 130 -7.19 -11.72 -1.96
C PRO A 130 -5.68 -11.70 -1.69
N ASP A 131 -4.88 -12.27 -2.60
CA ASP A 131 -3.42 -12.19 -2.53
C ASP A 131 -2.97 -10.73 -2.50
N TYR A 132 -3.63 -9.85 -3.26
CA TYR A 132 -3.39 -8.42 -3.21
C TYR A 132 -4.62 -7.62 -3.62
N VAL A 133 -4.62 -6.33 -3.28
CA VAL A 133 -5.54 -5.34 -3.85
C VAL A 133 -4.70 -4.33 -4.62
N LEU A 134 -5.09 -4.03 -5.86
CA LEU A 134 -4.47 -2.98 -6.66
C LEU A 134 -5.45 -1.84 -6.82
N GLN A 135 -5.06 -0.65 -6.36
CA GLN A 135 -5.87 0.56 -6.44
C GLN A 135 -5.13 1.60 -7.27
N ARG A 136 -5.80 2.20 -8.26
CA ARG A 136 -5.32 3.41 -8.91
C ARG A 136 -5.73 4.61 -8.05
N VAL A 137 -4.77 5.46 -7.68
CA VAL A 137 -4.97 6.62 -6.79
C VAL A 137 -4.65 7.96 -7.46
N GLY A 138 -4.36 7.93 -8.75
CA GLY A 138 -4.14 9.10 -9.60
C GLY A 138 -3.73 8.67 -11.00
N ARG A 139 -3.53 9.64 -11.91
CA ARG A 139 -3.32 9.35 -13.34
C ARG A 139 -2.19 8.33 -13.59
N ARG A 140 -1.09 8.47 -12.88
CA ARG A 140 0.09 7.60 -12.95
C ARG A 140 0.49 7.06 -11.57
N SER A 141 -0.45 6.92 -10.65
CA SER A 141 -0.15 6.48 -9.28
C SER A 141 -1.03 5.33 -8.84
N TYR A 142 -0.39 4.33 -8.25
CA TYR A 142 -1.01 3.10 -7.81
C TYR A 142 -0.62 2.77 -6.38
N LYS A 143 -1.53 2.11 -5.66
CA LYS A 143 -1.27 1.45 -4.40
C LYS A 143 -1.53 -0.04 -4.52
N PHE A 144 -0.51 -0.83 -4.26
CA PHE A 144 -0.58 -2.28 -4.13
C PHE A 144 -0.63 -2.62 -2.64
N TYR A 145 -1.63 -3.40 -2.22
CA TYR A 145 -1.82 -3.82 -0.85
C TYR A 145 -1.67 -5.32 -0.72
N ARG A 146 -0.77 -5.78 0.17
CA ARG A 146 -0.65 -7.19 0.55
C ARG A 146 -1.21 -7.40 1.96
N PRO A 147 -2.32 -8.12 2.15
CA PRO A 147 -2.83 -8.42 3.48
C PRO A 147 -1.81 -9.20 4.31
N ILE A 148 -1.75 -8.90 5.61
CA ILE A 148 -0.95 -9.60 6.61
C ILE A 148 -1.93 -10.25 7.59
N THR A 149 -1.93 -11.58 7.66
CA THR A 149 -2.75 -12.35 8.60
C THR A 149 -1.91 -12.92 9.74
N ILE A 150 -2.55 -13.22 10.86
CA ILE A 150 -1.95 -14.00 11.94
C ILE A 150 -1.94 -15.46 11.51
N ASN A 151 -0.86 -15.91 10.88
CA ASN A 151 -0.78 -17.24 10.27
C ASN A 151 -0.05 -18.30 11.11
N LYS A 152 0.56 -17.90 12.24
CA LYS A 152 1.33 -18.81 13.12
C LYS A 152 1.08 -18.50 14.58
N GLY A 153 1.08 -19.54 15.42
CA GLY A 153 0.88 -19.40 16.88
C GLY A 153 1.91 -18.48 17.55
N VAL A 154 3.15 -18.44 17.07
CA VAL A 154 4.20 -17.53 17.60
C VAL A 154 3.81 -16.06 17.52
N CYS A 155 2.97 -15.66 16.55
CA CYS A 155 2.48 -14.29 16.44
C CYS A 155 1.60 -13.91 17.65
N LEU A 156 0.86 -14.88 18.18
CA LEU A 156 -0.06 -14.70 19.31
C LEU A 156 0.66 -14.45 20.63
N ASN A 157 1.95 -14.78 20.73
CA ASN A 157 2.76 -14.45 21.91
C ASN A 157 2.78 -12.94 22.22
N CYS A 158 2.68 -12.10 21.17
CA CYS A 158 2.65 -10.64 21.31
C CYS A 158 1.39 -9.99 20.74
N HIS A 159 0.64 -10.67 19.86
CA HIS A 159 -0.57 -10.12 19.24
C HIS A 159 -1.86 -10.78 19.75
N GLY A 160 -1.77 -11.86 20.53
CA GLY A 160 -2.92 -12.56 21.09
C GLY A 160 -3.62 -11.79 22.22
N HIS A 161 -4.54 -12.43 22.91
CA HIS A 161 -5.20 -11.84 24.08
C HIS A 161 -4.19 -11.57 25.20
N ARG A 162 -4.24 -10.37 25.78
CA ARG A 162 -3.29 -9.93 26.83
C ARG A 162 -3.28 -10.87 28.04
N ALA A 163 -4.42 -11.44 28.41
CA ALA A 163 -4.54 -12.41 29.49
C ALA A 163 -3.64 -13.65 29.30
N ARG A 164 -3.37 -14.03 28.05
CA ARG A 164 -2.54 -15.20 27.70
C ARG A 164 -1.07 -14.87 27.45
N MET A 165 -0.67 -13.60 27.57
CA MET A 165 0.71 -13.18 27.36
C MET A 165 1.57 -13.38 28.60
N LYS A 166 2.81 -13.84 28.42
CA LYS A 166 3.80 -13.92 29.49
C LYS A 166 4.03 -12.55 30.15
N PRO A 167 4.25 -12.47 31.48
CA PRO A 167 4.46 -11.20 32.19
C PRO A 167 5.52 -10.30 31.56
N GLY A 168 6.66 -10.87 31.15
CA GLY A 168 7.74 -10.13 30.47
C GLY A 168 7.32 -9.48 29.15
N VAL A 169 6.41 -10.10 28.40
CA VAL A 169 5.86 -9.52 27.17
C VAL A 169 4.94 -8.34 27.49
N LYS A 170 4.05 -8.49 28.48
CA LYS A 170 3.17 -7.41 28.93
C LYS A 170 3.97 -6.18 29.38
N LYS A 171 5.02 -6.40 30.19
CA LYS A 171 5.95 -5.36 30.65
C LYS A 171 6.69 -4.69 29.49
N ALA A 172 7.21 -5.47 28.55
CA ALA A 172 7.90 -4.93 27.38
C ALA A 172 6.94 -4.13 26.45
N LEU A 173 5.71 -4.59 26.26
CA LEU A 173 4.70 -3.85 25.51
C LEU A 173 4.41 -2.50 26.16
N ALA A 174 4.13 -2.48 27.47
CA ALA A 174 3.88 -1.23 28.20
C ALA A 174 5.07 -0.25 28.13
N LYS A 175 6.31 -0.77 28.19
CA LYS A 175 7.53 0.05 28.12
C LYS A 175 7.77 0.63 26.72
N PHE A 176 7.68 -0.19 25.68
CA PHE A 176 8.10 0.22 24.33
C PHE A 176 6.96 0.73 23.45
N TYR A 177 5.71 0.43 23.81
CA TYR A 177 4.51 0.75 23.06
C TYR A 177 3.34 1.05 24.03
N PRO A 178 3.39 2.19 24.75
CA PRO A 178 2.33 2.56 25.70
C PRO A 178 0.95 2.62 25.04
N ASP A 179 0.89 3.04 23.77
CA ASP A 179 -0.34 3.14 22.98
C ASP A 179 -0.61 1.89 22.10
N ASP A 180 -0.08 0.72 22.48
CA ASP A 180 -0.22 -0.50 21.67
C ASP A 180 -1.69 -0.92 21.51
N ARG A 181 -2.19 -0.91 20.27
CA ARG A 181 -3.52 -1.42 19.93
C ARG A 181 -3.48 -2.82 19.30
N ALA A 182 -2.28 -3.36 19.05
CA ALA A 182 -2.08 -4.58 18.29
C ALA A 182 -2.13 -5.86 19.14
N THR A 183 -3.11 -5.99 20.03
CA THR A 183 -3.33 -7.21 20.85
C THR A 183 -4.72 -7.78 20.61
N GLY A 184 -5.11 -8.88 21.23
CA GLY A 184 -6.46 -9.44 21.11
C GLY A 184 -6.78 -9.99 19.72
N TYR A 185 -5.79 -10.56 19.05
CA TYR A 185 -5.97 -11.31 17.81
C TYR A 185 -6.09 -12.82 18.06
N ASN A 186 -6.74 -13.50 17.13
CA ASN A 186 -6.78 -14.95 16.96
C ASN A 186 -5.98 -15.39 15.73
N LEU A 187 -5.76 -16.71 15.61
CA LEU A 187 -5.17 -17.29 14.40
C LEU A 187 -6.13 -17.07 13.22
N GLY A 188 -5.59 -16.65 12.08
CA GLY A 188 -6.33 -16.32 10.87
C GLY A 188 -6.75 -14.85 10.77
N ASP A 189 -6.75 -14.08 11.85
CA ASP A 189 -7.18 -12.68 11.84
C ASP A 189 -6.33 -11.81 10.91
N LEU A 190 -6.96 -10.76 10.36
CA LEU A 190 -6.27 -9.72 9.60
C LEU A 190 -5.50 -8.79 10.54
N ARG A 191 -4.17 -8.87 10.52
CA ARG A 191 -3.28 -8.01 11.31
C ARG A 191 -3.13 -6.61 10.70
N GLY A 192 -3.17 -6.50 9.38
CA GLY A 192 -2.94 -5.25 8.65
C GLY A 192 -2.58 -5.53 7.19
N ALA A 193 -1.81 -4.64 6.57
CA ALA A 193 -1.29 -4.85 5.22
C ALA A 193 0.11 -4.24 5.05
N VAL A 194 0.87 -4.73 4.08
CA VAL A 194 1.94 -3.95 3.44
C VAL A 194 1.29 -3.14 2.32
N VAL A 195 1.60 -1.85 2.24
CA VAL A 195 1.19 -1.00 1.13
C VAL A 195 2.43 -0.52 0.37
N VAL A 196 2.39 -0.65 -0.95
CA VAL A 196 3.40 -0.15 -1.88
C VAL A 196 2.75 0.93 -2.73
N THR A 197 3.24 2.17 -2.62
CA THR A 197 2.88 3.27 -3.52
C THR A 197 3.85 3.29 -4.69
N ILE A 198 3.33 3.29 -5.91
CA ILE A 198 4.08 3.25 -7.16
C ILE A 198 3.65 4.46 -7.99
N ARG A 199 4.61 5.28 -8.42
CA ARG A 199 4.39 6.35 -9.40
C ARG A 199 5.05 5.96 -10.71
N ARG A 200 4.31 6.02 -11.81
CA ARG A 200 4.84 5.85 -13.16
C ARG A 200 5.29 7.21 -13.67
N ARG A 201 6.43 7.22 -14.36
CA ARG A 201 6.88 8.41 -15.09
C ARG A 201 6.07 8.53 -16.37
#